data_AF-A0A8T4X5L6-F1
#
_entry.id   AF-A0A8T4X5L6-F1
#
_cell.length_a   1.000
_cell.length_b   1.000
_cell.length_c   1.000
_cell.angle_alpha   90.00
_cell.angle_beta   90.00
_cell.angle_gamma   90.00
#
_symmetry.space_group_name_H-M   'P 1'
#
loop_
_entity.id
_entity.type
_entity.pdbx_description
1 polymer ?
#
loop_
_entity_poly.entity_id
_entity_poly.type
_entity_poly.pdbx_seq_one_letter_code
_entity_poly.pdbx_strand_id
1 'polypeptide(L)'
;MVESNYDILGILEGSTEHEIRNAFRRLALLYHSDKGGENDQFIKIKQAYEDLKIGKKYPETDLEKIRNSRVYSGDSEEDIRRKNQILGQELFKEMKLAEEWAAELNRTNSTATRLFGSKSLGEIELERKANGILSIKGNFMAGNLTYDGPIIMQGNITSPSWTEEFRTNIHLTKGDFKFINPLENKYKIENGARVIVDNGDIVVGNIFGRKYKIQDSDGRVGIFKTQEQRTSVSAPNGKIIAENIINTVSLEADVIMVLNLEDDVEINAREILFYGSKITYDSKIKLKKGGMIRFFENFSIQSLSNDALIKLENGKEIRLFDIKTKKIKDLPDEFVPNKNEYDKDATMVGDGFTITYEMLDNLSKRPTKNPKSKWGSKLKISKD
;
A
#
# COMPACT_ATOMS: atom_id res chain seq x y z
N MET A 1 -14.38 31.72 -35.19
CA MET A 1 -15.57 30.84 -35.41
C MET A 1 -15.12 29.42 -35.20
N VAL A 2 -15.93 28.59 -34.56
CA VAL A 2 -15.59 27.18 -34.27
C VAL A 2 -15.81 26.36 -35.54
N GLU A 3 -14.79 25.63 -35.98
CA GLU A 3 -14.88 24.69 -37.12
C GLU A 3 -15.90 23.59 -36.82
N SER A 4 -16.79 23.30 -37.76
CA SER A 4 -17.73 22.18 -37.63
C SER A 4 -17.06 20.85 -38.02
N ASN A 5 -17.67 19.72 -37.63
CA ASN A 5 -17.17 18.41 -38.03
C ASN A 5 -17.24 18.19 -39.55
N TYR A 6 -18.19 18.85 -40.23
CA TYR A 6 -18.29 18.85 -41.70
C TYR A 6 -17.13 19.65 -42.32
N ASP A 7 -16.76 20.79 -41.72
CA ASP A 7 -15.62 21.59 -42.17
C ASP A 7 -14.30 20.83 -41.99
N ILE A 8 -14.14 20.13 -40.86
CA ILE A 8 -12.96 19.31 -40.55
C ILE A 8 -12.80 18.15 -41.56
N LEU A 9 -13.90 17.56 -42.02
CA LEU A 9 -13.87 16.53 -43.08
C LEU A 9 -13.89 17.11 -44.51
N GLY A 10 -14.03 18.43 -44.66
CA GLY A 10 -14.07 19.12 -45.95
C GLY A 10 -15.28 18.74 -46.81
N ILE A 11 -16.44 18.58 -46.20
CA ILE A 11 -17.70 18.17 -46.83
C ILE A 11 -18.84 19.13 -46.48
N LEU A 12 -19.92 19.10 -47.26
CA LEU A 12 -21.08 19.97 -47.02
C LEU A 12 -21.92 19.46 -45.84
N GLU A 13 -22.52 20.40 -45.09
CA GLU A 13 -23.48 20.05 -44.05
C GLU A 13 -24.68 19.30 -44.65
N GLY A 14 -25.05 18.17 -44.05
CA GLY A 14 -26.11 17.29 -44.58
C GLY A 14 -25.63 16.26 -45.60
N SER A 15 -24.31 16.12 -45.81
CA SER A 15 -23.72 15.04 -46.59
C SER A 15 -24.16 13.66 -46.08
N THR A 16 -24.34 12.72 -46.99
CA THR A 16 -24.77 11.35 -46.69
C THR A 16 -23.70 10.57 -45.91
N GLU A 17 -24.10 9.51 -45.20
CA GLU A 17 -23.17 8.65 -44.46
C GLU A 17 -22.06 8.06 -45.37
N HIS A 18 -22.41 7.81 -46.64
CA HIS A 18 -21.46 7.34 -47.64
C HIS A 18 -20.39 8.40 -47.96
N GLU A 19 -20.79 9.66 -48.12
CA GLU A 19 -19.88 10.79 -48.38
C GLU A 19 -18.99 11.09 -47.17
N ILE A 20 -19.55 11.04 -45.96
CA ILE A 20 -18.81 11.19 -44.70
C ILE A 20 -17.73 10.11 -44.57
N ARG A 21 -18.08 8.84 -44.85
CA ARG A 21 -17.15 7.70 -44.80
C ARG A 21 -16.05 7.78 -45.87
N ASN A 22 -16.39 8.24 -47.08
CA ASN A 22 -15.40 8.40 -48.15
C ASN A 22 -14.43 9.55 -47.87
N ALA A 23 -14.93 10.66 -47.32
CA ALA A 23 -14.09 11.79 -46.90
C ALA A 23 -13.11 11.39 -45.79
N PHE A 24 -13.58 10.67 -44.78
CA PHE A 24 -12.73 10.13 -43.72
C PHE A 24 -11.64 9.20 -44.27
N ARG A 25 -11.98 8.25 -45.15
CA ARG A 25 -10.99 7.34 -45.74
C ARG A 25 -9.91 8.08 -46.52
N ARG A 26 -10.28 9.09 -47.29
CA ARG A 26 -9.35 9.93 -48.05
C ARG A 26 -8.39 10.68 -47.13
N LEU A 27 -8.92 11.32 -46.08
CA LEU A 27 -8.13 12.08 -45.10
C LEU A 27 -7.27 11.17 -44.20
N ALA A 28 -7.79 10.03 -43.79
CA ALA A 28 -7.06 9.03 -43.01
C ALA A 28 -5.84 8.47 -43.79
N LEU A 29 -5.96 8.29 -45.11
CA LEU A 29 -4.84 7.87 -45.96
C LEU A 29 -3.79 8.98 -46.17
N LEU A 30 -4.21 10.24 -46.09
CA LEU A 30 -3.34 11.41 -46.27
C LEU A 30 -2.55 11.74 -44.99
N TYR A 31 -3.18 11.58 -43.83
CA TYR A 31 -2.61 11.95 -42.52
C TYR A 31 -2.18 10.75 -41.65
N HIS A 32 -2.11 9.54 -42.21
CA HIS A 32 -1.60 8.37 -41.48
C HIS A 32 -0.12 8.55 -41.10
N SER A 33 0.24 8.16 -39.86
CA SER A 33 1.60 8.30 -39.31
C SER A 33 2.67 7.63 -40.17
N ASP A 34 2.33 6.48 -40.78
CA ASP A 34 3.24 5.72 -41.65
C ASP A 34 3.58 6.42 -42.97
N LYS A 35 2.90 7.53 -43.30
CA LYS A 35 3.16 8.38 -44.48
C LYS A 35 3.63 9.79 -44.13
N GLY A 36 3.98 10.03 -42.86
CA GLY A 36 4.53 11.32 -42.40
C GLY A 36 3.49 12.40 -42.07
N GLY A 37 2.23 12.03 -41.80
CA GLY A 37 1.18 12.96 -41.39
C GLY A 37 1.31 13.44 -39.94
N GLU A 38 0.85 14.67 -39.66
CA GLU A 38 0.77 15.22 -38.30
C GLU A 38 -0.28 14.46 -37.45
N ASN A 39 0.17 13.85 -36.35
CA ASN A 39 -0.64 13.04 -35.44
C ASN A 39 -1.89 13.79 -34.93
N ASP A 40 -1.76 15.09 -34.67
CA ASP A 40 -2.85 15.92 -34.14
C ASP A 40 -3.97 16.15 -35.16
N GLN A 41 -3.65 16.21 -36.45
CA GLN A 41 -4.66 16.34 -37.52
C GLN A 41 -5.43 15.04 -37.70
N PHE A 42 -4.74 13.90 -37.66
CA PHE A 42 -5.38 12.60 -37.74
C PHE A 42 -6.37 12.36 -36.58
N ILE A 43 -5.98 12.75 -35.36
CA ILE A 43 -6.86 12.67 -34.18
C ILE A 43 -8.11 13.54 -34.37
N LYS A 44 -7.97 14.78 -34.87
CA LYS A 44 -9.11 15.66 -35.17
C LYS A 44 -10.04 15.09 -36.24
N ILE A 45 -9.48 14.56 -37.33
CA ILE A 45 -10.24 13.94 -38.43
C ILE A 45 -11.02 12.72 -37.94
N LYS A 46 -10.39 11.88 -37.11
CA LYS A 46 -11.03 10.71 -36.51
C LYS A 46 -12.19 11.10 -35.59
N GLN A 47 -11.98 12.10 -34.74
CA GLN A 47 -13.04 12.60 -33.85
C GLN A 47 -14.23 13.16 -34.65
N ALA A 48 -13.97 13.98 -35.68
CA ALA A 48 -15.03 14.55 -36.50
C ALA A 48 -15.85 13.47 -37.23
N TYR A 49 -15.22 12.39 -37.69
CA TYR A 49 -15.91 11.26 -38.30
C TYR A 49 -16.83 10.50 -37.32
N GLU A 50 -16.33 10.18 -36.12
CA GLU A 50 -17.13 9.51 -35.09
C GLU A 50 -18.29 10.39 -34.60
N ASP A 51 -18.05 11.69 -34.44
CA ASP A 51 -19.08 12.66 -34.06
C ASP A 51 -20.19 12.76 -35.12
N LEU A 52 -19.84 12.79 -36.41
CA LEU A 52 -20.84 12.84 -37.48
C LEU A 52 -21.65 11.54 -37.60
N LYS A 53 -21.06 10.39 -37.28
CA LYS A 53 -21.76 9.09 -37.27
C LYS A 53 -22.90 9.05 -36.25
N ILE A 54 -22.78 9.82 -35.16
CA ILE A 54 -23.83 9.99 -34.15
C ILE A 54 -24.66 11.28 -34.35
N GLY A 55 -24.50 11.97 -35.49
CA GLY A 55 -25.27 13.15 -35.86
C GLY A 55 -24.81 14.46 -35.23
N LYS A 56 -23.60 14.52 -34.67
CA LYS A 56 -23.08 15.71 -33.99
C LYS A 56 -22.38 16.66 -34.96
N LYS A 57 -22.91 17.89 -35.10
CA LYS A 57 -22.42 18.90 -36.05
C LYS A 57 -21.08 19.55 -35.67
N TYR A 58 -20.79 19.72 -34.37
CA TYR A 58 -19.58 20.40 -33.89
C TYR A 58 -18.75 19.50 -32.98
N PRO A 59 -17.40 19.63 -32.97
CA PRO A 59 -16.54 18.94 -32.01
C PRO A 59 -16.94 19.24 -30.56
N GLU A 60 -16.62 18.33 -29.64
CA GLU A 60 -16.77 18.61 -28.21
C GLU A 60 -16.06 19.90 -27.80
N THR A 61 -16.83 20.83 -27.22
CA THR A 61 -16.28 22.01 -26.55
C THR A 61 -15.45 21.59 -25.33
N ASP A 62 -14.53 22.41 -24.83
CA ASP A 62 -13.73 22.04 -23.65
C ASP A 62 -14.62 21.78 -22.41
N LEU A 63 -15.77 22.45 -22.30
CA LEU A 63 -16.80 22.17 -21.29
C LEU A 63 -17.49 20.82 -21.52
N GLU A 64 -17.75 20.41 -22.76
CA GLU A 64 -18.27 19.09 -23.10
C GLU A 64 -17.20 18.00 -22.96
N LYS A 65 -15.93 18.26 -23.25
CA LYS A 65 -14.82 17.35 -22.96
C LYS A 65 -14.66 17.18 -21.46
N ILE A 66 -14.85 18.23 -20.67
CA ILE A 66 -14.88 18.13 -19.20
C ILE A 66 -16.13 17.37 -18.75
N ARG A 67 -17.29 17.59 -19.39
CA ARG A 67 -18.52 16.86 -19.08
C ARG A 67 -18.47 15.39 -19.50
N ASN A 68 -17.83 15.05 -20.63
CA ASN A 68 -17.71 13.71 -21.19
C ASN A 68 -16.49 12.95 -20.65
N SER A 69 -15.43 13.64 -20.22
CA SER A 69 -14.45 13.07 -19.28
C SER A 69 -15.05 12.85 -17.89
N ARG A 70 -16.13 13.58 -17.55
CA ARG A 70 -17.06 13.27 -16.44
C ARG A 70 -18.16 12.26 -16.80
N VAL A 71 -18.21 11.65 -18.00
CA VAL A 71 -19.19 10.59 -18.35
C VAL A 71 -18.75 9.18 -17.89
N TYR A 72 -17.73 9.10 -17.02
CA TYR A 72 -17.51 7.93 -16.15
C TYR A 72 -17.58 8.26 -14.65
N SER A 73 -18.26 9.35 -14.27
CA SER A 73 -18.64 9.65 -12.88
C SER A 73 -20.15 9.78 -12.79
N GLY A 74 -20.83 8.71 -12.38
CA GLY A 74 -22.05 8.89 -11.61
C GLY A 74 -21.64 9.54 -10.29
N ASP A 75 -22.17 10.72 -10.00
CA ASP A 75 -21.83 11.48 -8.79
C ASP A 75 -22.49 10.93 -7.51
N SER A 76 -23.25 9.83 -7.62
CA SER A 76 -23.78 9.10 -6.47
C SER A 76 -22.84 7.97 -6.06
N GLU A 77 -22.65 7.76 -4.74
CA GLU A 77 -21.89 6.60 -4.23
C GLU A 77 -22.45 5.28 -4.74
N GLU A 78 -23.75 5.22 -5.02
CA GLU A 78 -24.47 4.04 -5.51
C GLU A 78 -24.05 3.64 -6.93
N ASP A 79 -23.79 4.62 -7.80
CA ASP A 79 -23.31 4.36 -9.17
C ASP A 79 -21.85 3.91 -9.18
N ILE A 80 -21.01 4.48 -8.32
CA ILE A 80 -19.63 4.02 -8.11
C ILE A 80 -19.63 2.58 -7.55
N ARG A 81 -20.54 2.25 -6.63
CA ARG A 81 -20.71 0.89 -6.08
C ARG A 81 -21.12 -0.10 -7.17
N ARG A 82 -22.16 0.19 -7.95
CA ARG A 82 -22.60 -0.69 -9.05
C ARG A 82 -21.49 -0.91 -10.09
N LYS A 83 -20.76 0.15 -10.44
CA LYS A 83 -19.63 0.06 -11.37
C LYS A 83 -18.49 -0.80 -10.83
N ASN A 84 -18.07 -0.59 -9.57
CA ASN A 84 -17.03 -1.40 -8.94
C ASN A 84 -17.44 -2.87 -8.80
N GLN A 85 -18.73 -3.14 -8.59
CA GLN A 85 -19.24 -4.50 -8.50
C GLN A 85 -19.17 -5.24 -9.84
N ILE A 86 -19.58 -4.60 -10.94
CA ILE A 86 -19.50 -5.21 -12.29
C ILE A 86 -18.04 -5.43 -12.69
N LEU A 87 -17.19 -4.41 -12.49
CA LEU A 87 -15.77 -4.50 -12.80
C LEU A 87 -15.07 -5.57 -11.96
N GLY A 88 -15.42 -5.65 -10.67
CA GLY A 88 -14.97 -6.70 -9.77
C GLY A 88 -15.37 -8.10 -10.24
N GLN A 89 -16.60 -8.29 -10.71
CA GLN A 89 -17.07 -9.58 -11.24
C GLN A 89 -16.31 -10.05 -12.48
N GLU A 90 -16.07 -9.16 -13.45
CA GLU A 90 -15.37 -9.51 -14.69
C GLU A 90 -13.90 -9.84 -14.40
N LEU A 91 -13.22 -8.99 -13.63
CA LEU A 91 -11.83 -9.20 -13.24
C LEU A 91 -11.67 -10.44 -12.35
N PHE A 92 -12.61 -10.71 -11.45
CA PHE A 92 -12.57 -11.89 -10.58
C PHE A 92 -12.57 -13.19 -11.37
N LYS A 93 -13.37 -13.27 -12.44
CA LYS A 93 -13.37 -14.46 -13.33
C LYS A 93 -12.02 -14.62 -14.02
N GLU A 94 -11.46 -13.53 -14.55
CA GLU A 94 -10.15 -13.55 -15.18
C GLU A 94 -9.03 -13.95 -14.19
N MET A 95 -9.07 -13.42 -12.97
CA MET A 95 -8.07 -13.73 -11.94
C MET A 95 -8.17 -15.18 -11.47
N LYS A 96 -9.39 -15.73 -11.42
CA LYS A 96 -9.59 -17.16 -11.15
C LYS A 96 -8.96 -18.04 -12.25
N LEU A 97 -9.13 -17.68 -13.52
CA LEU A 97 -8.47 -18.38 -14.63
C LEU A 97 -6.94 -18.26 -14.54
N ALA A 98 -6.43 -17.11 -14.11
CA ALA A 98 -5.01 -16.89 -13.88
C ALA A 98 -4.44 -17.76 -12.74
N GLU A 99 -5.18 -17.88 -11.64
CA GLU A 99 -4.86 -18.76 -10.52
C GLU A 99 -4.84 -20.23 -10.95
N GLU A 100 -5.90 -20.72 -11.61
CA GLU A 100 -5.98 -22.10 -12.09
C GLU A 100 -4.85 -22.43 -13.07
N TRP A 101 -4.53 -21.51 -13.98
CA TRP A 101 -3.42 -21.65 -14.92
C TRP A 101 -2.06 -21.71 -14.20
N ALA A 102 -1.81 -20.83 -13.24
CA ALA A 102 -0.56 -20.81 -12.49
C ALA A 102 -0.40 -22.08 -11.64
N ALA A 103 -1.49 -22.54 -11.01
CA ALA A 103 -1.52 -23.76 -10.21
C ALA A 103 -1.20 -25.00 -11.07
N GLU A 104 -1.76 -25.10 -12.27
CA GLU A 104 -1.50 -26.22 -13.18
C GLU A 104 -0.04 -26.27 -13.65
N LEU A 105 0.53 -25.11 -14.00
CA LEU A 105 1.95 -25.03 -14.34
C LEU A 105 2.84 -25.40 -13.17
N ASN A 106 2.47 -24.99 -11.95
CA ASN A 106 3.22 -25.34 -10.76
C ASN A 106 3.16 -26.85 -10.47
N ARG A 107 1.98 -27.46 -10.60
CA ARG A 107 1.73 -28.90 -10.40
C ARG A 107 2.48 -29.77 -11.40
N THR A 108 2.56 -29.34 -12.66
CA THR A 108 3.24 -30.06 -13.74
C THR A 108 4.72 -29.69 -13.88
N ASN A 109 5.21 -28.74 -13.08
CA ASN A 109 6.54 -28.15 -13.19
C ASN A 109 6.85 -27.62 -14.60
N SER A 110 5.84 -27.10 -15.28
CA SER A 110 5.93 -26.56 -16.64
C SER A 110 6.19 -25.06 -16.63
N THR A 111 6.80 -24.56 -17.69
CA THR A 111 7.02 -23.11 -17.89
C THR A 111 6.11 -22.58 -18.98
N ALA A 112 5.46 -21.46 -18.73
CA ALA A 112 4.72 -20.73 -19.76
C ALA A 112 4.51 -19.27 -19.33
N THR A 113 4.12 -18.46 -20.31
CA THR A 113 3.70 -17.06 -20.14
C THR A 113 2.31 -16.89 -20.74
N ARG A 114 1.45 -16.13 -20.06
CA ARG A 114 0.11 -15.83 -20.55
C ARG A 114 -0.34 -14.44 -20.09
N LEU A 115 -1.03 -13.75 -20.99
CA LEU A 115 -1.72 -12.49 -20.71
C LEU A 115 -3.17 -12.79 -20.30
N PHE A 116 -3.62 -12.12 -19.24
CA PHE A 116 -5.00 -12.17 -18.72
C PHE A 116 -5.59 -10.77 -18.69
N GLY A 117 -6.93 -10.70 -18.65
CA GLY A 117 -7.65 -9.43 -18.67
C GLY A 117 -7.82 -8.85 -20.08
N SER A 118 -8.06 -7.54 -20.16
CA SER A 118 -8.38 -6.88 -21.43
C SER A 118 -7.91 -5.43 -21.44
N LYS A 119 -7.79 -4.84 -22.63
CA LYS A 119 -7.43 -3.42 -22.79
C LYS A 119 -8.35 -2.46 -22.05
N SER A 120 -9.62 -2.84 -21.82
CA SER A 120 -10.60 -1.99 -21.13
C SER A 120 -10.60 -2.17 -19.61
N LEU A 121 -10.18 -3.32 -19.09
CA LEU A 121 -10.22 -3.66 -17.66
C LEU A 121 -8.82 -3.67 -17.00
N GLY A 122 -7.76 -3.63 -17.82
CA GLY A 122 -6.38 -3.84 -17.41
C GLY A 122 -5.89 -5.20 -17.84
N GLU A 123 -4.65 -5.24 -18.34
CA GLU A 123 -3.96 -6.47 -18.74
C GLU A 123 -2.91 -6.84 -17.68
N ILE A 124 -2.78 -8.13 -17.40
CA ILE A 124 -1.78 -8.68 -16.49
C ILE A 124 -1.09 -9.88 -17.12
N GLU A 125 0.23 -9.86 -17.15
CA GLU A 125 1.08 -10.93 -17.68
C GLU A 125 1.58 -11.78 -16.52
N LEU A 126 1.33 -13.08 -16.58
CA LEU A 126 1.92 -14.05 -15.66
C LEU A 126 2.89 -14.94 -16.44
N GLU A 127 4.07 -15.17 -15.85
CA GLU A 127 5.11 -16.07 -16.35
C GLU A 127 5.56 -17.01 -15.24
N ARG A 128 5.38 -18.32 -15.43
CA ARG A 128 6.01 -19.34 -14.56
C ARG A 128 7.38 -19.69 -15.13
N LYS A 129 8.44 -19.26 -14.44
CA LYS A 129 9.84 -19.48 -14.84
C LYS A 129 10.33 -20.88 -14.51
N ALA A 130 11.38 -21.37 -15.17
CA ALA A 130 11.91 -22.72 -14.96
C ALA A 130 12.26 -23.06 -13.50
N ASN A 131 12.68 -22.04 -12.72
CA ASN A 131 13.03 -22.17 -11.31
C ASN A 131 11.84 -22.12 -10.33
N GLY A 132 10.59 -22.12 -10.81
CA GLY A 132 9.41 -22.08 -9.95
C GLY A 132 8.90 -20.69 -9.60
N ILE A 133 9.62 -19.62 -9.95
CA ILE A 133 9.15 -18.25 -9.71
C ILE A 133 7.96 -17.94 -10.63
N LEU A 134 6.87 -17.44 -10.05
CA LEU A 134 5.80 -16.79 -10.78
C LEU A 134 6.10 -15.28 -10.88
N SER A 135 6.36 -14.81 -12.08
CA SER A 135 6.53 -13.39 -12.38
C SER A 135 5.20 -12.79 -12.82
N ILE A 136 4.79 -11.70 -12.19
CA ILE A 136 3.54 -11.00 -12.46
C ILE A 136 3.86 -9.58 -12.91
N LYS A 137 3.38 -9.16 -14.08
CA LYS A 137 3.50 -7.77 -14.56
C LYS A 137 2.13 -7.20 -14.85
N GLY A 138 1.85 -6.03 -14.30
CA GLY A 138 0.53 -5.39 -14.37
C GLY A 138 -0.08 -5.21 -12.97
N ASN A 139 -1.15 -4.40 -12.90
CA ASN A 139 -1.84 -4.17 -11.63
C ASN A 139 -2.74 -5.37 -11.30
N PHE A 140 -2.62 -5.91 -10.09
CA PHE A 140 -3.44 -7.02 -9.62
C PHE A 140 -4.63 -6.49 -8.82
N MET A 141 -5.84 -6.89 -9.21
CA MET A 141 -7.08 -6.47 -8.58
C MET A 141 -8.18 -7.51 -8.74
N ALA A 142 -9.05 -7.62 -7.74
CA ALA A 142 -10.27 -8.42 -7.75
C ALA A 142 -10.03 -9.92 -7.94
N GLY A 143 -9.67 -10.65 -6.87
CA GLY A 143 -9.49 -12.09 -6.96
C GLY A 143 -8.54 -12.67 -5.94
N ASN A 144 -8.52 -14.00 -5.91
CA ASN A 144 -7.56 -14.78 -5.13
C ASN A 144 -6.44 -15.27 -6.06
N LEU A 145 -5.22 -15.33 -5.54
CA LEU A 145 -4.11 -16.02 -6.16
C LEU A 145 -3.38 -16.82 -5.08
N THR A 146 -3.57 -18.13 -5.10
CA THR A 146 -2.84 -19.07 -4.24
C THR A 146 -1.71 -19.71 -5.04
N TYR A 147 -0.48 -19.64 -4.54
CA TYR A 147 0.67 -20.19 -5.25
C TYR A 147 1.69 -20.85 -4.31
N ASP A 148 2.15 -22.04 -4.69
CA ASP A 148 3.15 -22.80 -3.93
C ASP A 148 4.56 -22.55 -4.45
N GLY A 149 5.07 -21.33 -4.22
CA GLY A 149 6.39 -20.91 -4.66
C GLY A 149 6.60 -19.39 -4.59
N PRO A 150 7.82 -18.92 -4.90
CA PRO A 150 8.14 -17.50 -4.89
C PRO A 150 7.37 -16.72 -5.97
N ILE A 151 6.95 -15.50 -5.63
CA ILE A 151 6.34 -14.54 -6.56
C ILE A 151 7.20 -13.29 -6.65
N ILE A 152 7.46 -12.84 -7.88
CA ILE A 152 8.01 -11.50 -8.15
C ILE A 152 6.97 -10.68 -8.92
N MET A 153 6.74 -9.44 -8.50
CA MET A 153 5.68 -8.61 -9.09
C MET A 153 6.18 -7.22 -9.51
N GLN A 154 5.71 -6.77 -10.67
CA GLN A 154 5.84 -5.42 -11.21
C GLN A 154 4.45 -4.83 -11.43
N GLY A 155 3.97 -4.04 -10.47
CA GLY A 155 2.65 -3.43 -10.54
C GLY A 155 2.05 -3.23 -9.16
N ASN A 156 0.93 -2.52 -9.10
CA ASN A 156 0.23 -2.27 -7.85
C ASN A 156 -0.72 -3.43 -7.51
N ILE A 157 -0.95 -3.63 -6.22
CA ILE A 157 -2.01 -4.52 -5.72
C ILE A 157 -3.08 -3.64 -5.10
N THR A 158 -4.32 -3.81 -5.53
CA THR A 158 -5.43 -3.02 -5.00
C THR A 158 -6.67 -3.90 -4.87
N SER A 159 -7.48 -3.67 -3.85
CA SER A 159 -8.77 -4.35 -3.71
C SER A 159 -9.91 -3.44 -4.19
N PRO A 160 -10.91 -3.98 -4.92
CA PRO A 160 -12.13 -3.27 -5.20
C PRO A 160 -12.78 -2.82 -3.90
N SER A 161 -13.25 -1.57 -3.88
CA SER A 161 -13.96 -1.05 -2.72
C SER A 161 -15.38 -1.66 -2.67
N TRP A 162 -15.86 -1.97 -1.46
CA TRP A 162 -17.27 -2.32 -1.17
C TRP A 162 -17.78 -3.71 -1.62
N THR A 163 -16.91 -4.56 -2.16
CA THR A 163 -17.26 -5.93 -2.54
C THR A 163 -16.32 -6.92 -1.87
N GLU A 164 -16.71 -7.36 -0.67
CA GLU A 164 -15.88 -8.29 0.11
C GLU A 164 -15.66 -9.64 -0.61
N GLU A 165 -16.62 -10.07 -1.43
CA GLU A 165 -16.49 -11.30 -2.22
C GLU A 165 -15.36 -11.23 -3.27
N PHE A 166 -15.03 -10.04 -3.77
CA PHE A 166 -13.96 -9.80 -4.74
C PHE A 166 -12.72 -9.20 -4.11
N ARG A 167 -12.57 -9.32 -2.78
CA ARG A 167 -11.38 -8.81 -2.11
C ARG A 167 -10.13 -9.42 -2.74
N THR A 168 -9.16 -8.57 -3.05
CA THR A 168 -7.86 -9.01 -3.56
C THR A 168 -7.09 -9.74 -2.47
N ASN A 169 -6.75 -11.00 -2.71
CA ASN A 169 -5.97 -11.84 -1.80
C ASN A 169 -4.88 -12.60 -2.57
N ILE A 170 -3.63 -12.42 -2.17
CA ILE A 170 -2.50 -13.19 -2.69
C ILE A 170 -1.96 -14.03 -1.53
N HIS A 171 -1.93 -15.35 -1.70
CA HIS A 171 -1.49 -16.28 -0.67
C HIS A 171 -0.40 -17.21 -1.20
N LEU A 172 0.77 -17.19 -0.57
CA LEU A 172 1.85 -18.12 -0.84
C LEU A 172 1.98 -19.11 0.30
N THR A 173 1.96 -20.40 0.00
CA THR A 173 2.23 -21.45 1.01
C THR A 173 3.72 -21.55 1.34
N LYS A 174 4.59 -21.22 0.37
CA LYS A 174 6.05 -21.14 0.54
C LYS A 174 6.70 -20.19 -0.45
N GLY A 175 7.90 -19.74 -0.13
CA GLY A 175 8.71 -18.87 -0.98
C GLY A 175 8.38 -17.40 -0.76
N ASP A 176 9.27 -16.53 -1.23
CA ASP A 176 9.16 -15.11 -0.96
C ASP A 176 8.19 -14.40 -1.91
N PHE A 177 7.50 -13.37 -1.40
CA PHE A 177 6.77 -12.41 -2.21
C PHE A 177 7.59 -11.11 -2.32
N LYS A 178 7.96 -10.70 -3.54
CA LYS A 178 8.78 -9.50 -3.74
C LYS A 178 8.24 -8.60 -4.84
N PHE A 179 8.18 -7.30 -4.58
CA PHE A 179 8.16 -6.32 -5.67
C PHE A 179 9.54 -6.21 -6.30
N ILE A 180 9.57 -5.98 -7.60
CA ILE A 180 10.81 -5.65 -8.31
C ILE A 180 11.18 -4.20 -8.01
N ASN A 181 12.41 -3.98 -7.55
CA ASN A 181 12.97 -2.69 -7.13
C ASN A 181 11.97 -1.84 -6.32
N PRO A 182 11.54 -2.31 -5.13
CA PRO A 182 10.43 -1.71 -4.38
C PRO A 182 10.67 -0.23 -4.03
N LEU A 183 11.93 0.15 -3.79
CA LEU A 183 12.33 1.52 -3.45
C LEU A 183 12.31 2.48 -4.65
N GLU A 184 12.52 1.96 -5.87
CA GLU A 184 12.58 2.79 -7.08
C GLU A 184 11.21 2.95 -7.72
N ASN A 185 10.48 1.83 -7.85
CA ASN A 185 9.25 1.78 -8.63
C ASN A 185 8.02 2.30 -7.86
N LYS A 186 8.11 2.43 -6.53
CA LYS A 186 7.03 2.93 -5.66
C LYS A 186 5.69 2.21 -5.82
N TYR A 187 5.71 0.96 -6.28
CA TYR A 187 4.52 0.11 -6.32
C TYR A 187 3.93 -0.02 -4.92
N LYS A 188 2.60 -0.14 -4.87
CA LYS A 188 1.85 -0.13 -3.62
C LYS A 188 0.87 -1.29 -3.48
N ILE A 189 0.63 -1.68 -2.23
CA ILE A 189 -0.46 -2.57 -1.83
C ILE A 189 -1.51 -1.71 -1.12
N GLU A 190 -2.75 -1.70 -1.59
CA GLU A 190 -3.75 -0.78 -1.05
C GLU A 190 -5.20 -1.27 -1.03
N ASN A 191 -6.05 -0.45 -0.41
CA ASN A 191 -7.52 -0.51 -0.46
C ASN A 191 -8.14 -1.78 0.14
N GLY A 192 -7.50 -2.38 1.13
CA GLY A 192 -8.00 -3.59 1.78
C GLY A 192 -7.51 -4.90 1.14
N ALA A 193 -6.52 -4.82 0.25
CA ALA A 193 -5.86 -6.00 -0.29
C ALA A 193 -5.16 -6.81 0.82
N ARG A 194 -5.04 -8.12 0.58
CA ARG A 194 -4.38 -9.07 1.48
C ARG A 194 -3.21 -9.75 0.78
N VAL A 195 -2.06 -9.79 1.43
CA VAL A 195 -0.91 -10.59 1.00
C VAL A 195 -0.45 -11.44 2.18
N ILE A 196 -0.45 -12.76 2.00
CA ILE A 196 -0.13 -13.74 3.04
C ILE A 196 0.98 -14.65 2.51
N VAL A 197 2.04 -14.84 3.28
CA VAL A 197 3.12 -15.77 2.99
C VAL A 197 3.35 -16.65 4.22
N ASP A 198 2.97 -17.92 4.14
CA ASP A 198 3.05 -18.82 5.31
C ASP A 198 4.50 -19.13 5.69
N ASN A 199 5.34 -19.40 4.68
CA ASN A 199 6.74 -19.82 4.82
C ASN A 199 7.64 -19.08 3.82
N GLY A 200 7.98 -17.84 4.14
CA GLY A 200 8.83 -16.99 3.30
C GLY A 200 8.80 -15.54 3.75
N ASP A 201 9.57 -14.71 3.06
CA ASP A 201 9.66 -13.28 3.35
C ASP A 201 8.81 -12.45 2.38
N ILE A 202 8.41 -11.26 2.81
CA ILE A 202 7.73 -10.26 2.00
C ILE A 202 8.63 -9.03 1.88
N VAL A 203 8.96 -8.63 0.65
CA VAL A 203 9.75 -7.42 0.36
C VAL A 203 8.97 -6.53 -0.60
N VAL A 204 8.40 -5.46 -0.08
CA VAL A 204 7.48 -4.59 -0.81
C VAL A 204 7.82 -3.12 -0.60
N GLY A 205 7.17 -2.25 -1.36
CA GLY A 205 7.30 -0.80 -1.23
C GLY A 205 6.31 -0.26 -0.20
N ASN A 206 5.40 0.58 -0.69
CA ASN A 206 4.45 1.29 0.16
C ASN A 206 3.16 0.49 0.38
N ILE A 207 2.57 0.59 1.57
CA ILE A 207 1.32 -0.10 1.92
C ILE A 207 0.33 0.93 2.45
N PHE A 208 -0.86 0.97 1.87
CA PHE A 208 -1.88 1.96 2.20
C PHE A 208 -3.20 1.33 2.62
N GLY A 209 -3.73 1.75 3.75
CA GLY A 209 -5.13 1.56 4.10
C GLY A 209 -6.02 2.63 3.52
N ARG A 210 -7.33 2.48 3.68
CA ARG A 210 -8.30 3.57 3.49
C ARG A 210 -9.31 3.62 4.62
N LYS A 211 -9.64 4.83 5.06
CA LYS A 211 -10.81 5.13 5.89
C LYS A 211 -11.77 6.03 5.12
N TYR A 212 -13.05 5.71 5.12
CA TYR A 212 -14.10 6.53 4.56
C TYR A 212 -15.07 6.94 5.68
N LYS A 213 -15.61 8.15 5.57
CA LYS A 213 -16.75 8.60 6.37
C LYS A 213 -18.01 8.38 5.53
N ILE A 214 -18.86 7.47 5.97
CA ILE A 214 -20.15 7.22 5.33
C ILE A 214 -21.21 7.97 6.13
N GLN A 215 -22.18 8.56 5.45
CA GLN A 215 -23.35 9.11 6.13
C GLN A 215 -24.09 7.99 6.90
N ASP A 216 -24.58 8.31 8.10
CA ASP A 216 -25.36 7.38 8.91
C ASP A 216 -26.53 6.79 8.11
N SER A 217 -26.82 5.50 8.29
CA SER A 217 -27.86 4.79 7.55
C SER A 217 -29.26 5.34 7.78
N ASP A 218 -29.47 6.04 8.90
CA ASP A 218 -30.73 6.70 9.24
C ASP A 218 -30.83 8.13 8.66
N GLY A 219 -29.86 8.55 7.84
CA GLY A 219 -29.86 9.85 7.15
C GLY A 219 -29.66 11.06 8.07
N ARG A 220 -29.24 10.84 9.33
CA ARG A 220 -29.06 11.92 10.31
C ARG A 220 -27.92 12.84 9.87
N VAL A 221 -28.25 14.12 9.67
CA VAL A 221 -27.29 15.13 9.22
C VAL A 221 -26.21 15.33 10.28
N GLY A 222 -24.94 15.27 9.87
CA GLY A 222 -23.78 15.48 10.74
C GLY A 222 -23.30 14.24 11.51
N ILE A 223 -23.98 13.10 11.39
CA ILE A 223 -23.50 11.81 11.92
C ILE A 223 -22.87 11.01 10.79
N PHE A 224 -21.61 10.65 10.97
CA PHE A 224 -20.86 9.82 10.02
C PHE A 224 -20.43 8.52 10.70
N LYS A 225 -20.62 7.41 10.01
CA LYS A 225 -20.02 6.13 10.37
C LYS A 225 -18.69 5.99 9.65
N THR A 226 -17.61 5.78 10.39
CA THR A 226 -16.32 5.44 9.80
C THR A 226 -16.36 4.01 9.31
N GLN A 227 -16.01 3.81 8.05
CA GLN A 227 -15.75 2.49 7.47
C GLN A 227 -14.30 2.39 7.07
N GLU A 228 -13.66 1.31 7.48
CA GLU A 228 -12.25 1.05 7.25
C GLU A 228 -12.07 -0.07 6.23
N GLN A 229 -11.19 0.15 5.25
CA GLN A 229 -10.67 -0.87 4.36
C GLN A 229 -9.21 -1.12 4.74
N ARG A 230 -9.06 -2.00 5.75
CA ARG A 230 -7.77 -2.35 6.33
C ARG A 230 -6.98 -3.26 5.37
N THR A 231 -5.89 -2.74 4.83
CA THR A 231 -4.93 -3.53 4.03
C THR A 231 -4.12 -4.41 4.98
N SER A 232 -3.91 -5.68 4.65
CA SER A 232 -3.21 -6.62 5.53
C SER A 232 -2.09 -7.35 4.80
N VAL A 233 -0.91 -7.38 5.42
CA VAL A 233 0.25 -8.10 4.92
C VAL A 233 0.80 -8.98 6.05
N SER A 234 0.94 -10.28 5.80
CA SER A 234 1.30 -11.25 6.83
C SER A 234 2.37 -12.23 6.35
N ALA A 235 3.45 -12.35 7.13
CA ALA A 235 4.50 -13.35 6.98
C ALA A 235 4.81 -13.96 8.36
N PRO A 236 3.92 -14.80 8.94
CA PRO A 236 3.93 -15.15 10.36
C PRO A 236 5.24 -15.77 10.85
N ASN A 237 5.90 -16.53 9.97
CA ASN A 237 7.16 -17.23 10.22
C ASN A 237 8.36 -16.58 9.51
N GLY A 238 8.17 -15.41 8.93
CA GLY A 238 9.17 -14.74 8.09
C GLY A 238 9.29 -13.25 8.42
N LYS A 239 9.83 -12.52 7.45
CA LYS A 239 10.10 -11.09 7.57
C LYS A 239 9.21 -10.29 6.63
N ILE A 240 8.80 -9.11 7.08
CA ILE A 240 8.23 -8.07 6.21
C ILE A 240 9.22 -6.92 6.13
N ILE A 241 9.64 -6.57 4.92
CA ILE A 241 10.40 -5.36 4.61
C ILE A 241 9.49 -4.46 3.77
N ALA A 242 9.21 -3.27 4.26
CA ALA A 242 8.35 -2.30 3.58
C ALA A 242 8.85 -0.87 3.79
N GLU A 243 8.40 0.06 2.95
CA GLU A 243 8.82 1.45 3.00
C GLU A 243 7.88 2.26 3.93
N ASN A 244 6.86 2.91 3.37
CA ASN A 244 5.89 3.67 4.15
C ASN A 244 4.60 2.88 4.33
N ILE A 245 4.14 2.81 5.58
CA ILE A 245 2.89 2.15 5.97
C ILE A 245 1.93 3.24 6.43
N ILE A 246 0.83 3.44 5.70
CA ILE A 246 0.02 4.65 5.86
C ILE A 246 -1.47 4.31 5.94
N ASN A 247 -2.21 4.99 6.82
CA ASN A 247 -3.63 4.76 7.12
C ASN A 247 -3.85 3.36 7.72
N THR A 248 -5.08 2.86 7.60
CA THR A 248 -5.53 1.56 8.12
C THR A 248 -4.80 0.37 7.53
N VAL A 249 -3.66 -0.01 8.10
CA VAL A 249 -2.85 -1.15 7.68
C VAL A 249 -2.54 -2.07 8.85
N SER A 250 -2.59 -3.38 8.62
CA SER A 250 -2.13 -4.39 9.56
C SER A 250 -0.97 -5.20 9.00
N LEU A 251 0.15 -5.20 9.72
CA LEU A 251 1.30 -6.06 9.44
C LEU A 251 1.47 -7.11 10.53
N GLU A 252 1.71 -8.35 10.14
CA GLU A 252 2.05 -9.43 11.07
C GLU A 252 3.23 -10.23 10.56
N ALA A 253 4.28 -10.36 11.37
CA ALA A 253 5.44 -11.18 11.01
C ALA A 253 6.19 -11.71 12.24
N ASP A 254 7.27 -12.43 12.00
CA ASP A 254 8.29 -12.64 13.03
C ASP A 254 9.20 -11.40 13.15
N VAL A 255 9.62 -10.85 12.01
CA VAL A 255 10.42 -9.62 11.92
C VAL A 255 9.75 -8.60 11.01
N ILE A 256 9.64 -7.34 11.45
CA ILE A 256 9.15 -6.23 10.63
C ILE A 256 10.24 -5.17 10.52
N MET A 257 10.58 -4.80 9.28
CA MET A 257 11.51 -3.72 8.94
C MET A 257 10.75 -2.69 8.11
N VAL A 258 10.62 -1.48 8.64
CA VAL A 258 9.84 -0.41 8.00
C VAL A 258 10.57 0.92 8.03
N LEU A 259 10.30 1.78 7.05
CA LEU A 259 10.78 3.16 7.08
C LEU A 259 9.88 3.98 8.01
N ASN A 260 8.59 4.09 7.70
CA ASN A 260 7.66 4.97 8.42
C ASN A 260 6.32 4.28 8.70
N LEU A 261 5.71 4.65 9.82
CA LEU A 261 4.31 4.33 10.14
C LEU A 261 3.52 5.63 10.25
N GLU A 262 2.43 5.76 9.50
CA GLU A 262 1.62 6.97 9.54
C GLU A 262 0.12 6.62 9.62
N ASP A 263 -0.56 7.11 10.65
CA ASP A 263 -2.02 7.10 10.83
C ASP A 263 -2.68 5.70 10.88
N ASP A 264 -3.13 5.21 12.05
CA ASP A 264 -3.92 3.97 12.20
C ASP A 264 -3.26 2.65 11.73
N VAL A 265 -1.94 2.60 11.84
CA VAL A 265 -1.18 1.39 11.51
C VAL A 265 -1.11 0.46 12.73
N GLU A 266 -1.38 -0.83 12.52
CA GLU A 266 -1.15 -1.87 13.51
C GLU A 266 -0.04 -2.82 13.03
N ILE A 267 1.02 -2.98 13.81
CA ILE A 267 2.07 -3.97 13.53
C ILE A 267 2.15 -5.00 14.67
N ASN A 268 2.42 -6.27 14.34
CA ASN A 268 2.57 -7.36 15.30
C ASN A 268 3.79 -8.21 14.96
N ALA A 269 4.85 -8.14 15.78
CA ALA A 269 6.06 -8.93 15.54
C ALA A 269 6.88 -9.19 16.80
N ARG A 270 7.88 -10.06 16.66
CA ARG A 270 8.89 -10.31 17.69
C ARG A 270 10.05 -9.34 17.57
N GLU A 271 10.52 -9.06 16.36
CA GLU A 271 11.56 -8.05 16.11
C GLU A 271 11.00 -6.92 15.22
N ILE A 272 11.17 -5.67 15.64
CA ILE A 272 10.63 -4.51 14.94
C ILE A 272 11.74 -3.47 14.76
N LEU A 273 12.05 -3.16 13.51
CA LEU A 273 13.17 -2.31 13.11
C LEU A 273 12.62 -1.11 12.32
N PHE A 274 12.81 0.08 12.88
CA PHE A 274 12.42 1.35 12.26
C PHE A 274 13.63 2.06 11.68
N TYR A 275 13.57 2.38 10.39
CA TYR A 275 14.64 3.05 9.66
C TYR A 275 14.37 4.51 9.33
N GLY A 276 13.13 4.98 9.48
CA GLY A 276 12.75 6.37 9.26
C GLY A 276 12.39 7.10 10.55
N SER A 277 12.03 8.36 10.38
CA SER A 277 11.81 9.33 11.47
C SER A 277 10.33 9.65 11.74
N LYS A 278 9.39 8.91 11.11
CA LYS A 278 7.95 9.15 11.27
C LYS A 278 7.19 7.94 11.83
N ILE A 279 6.57 8.16 12.98
CA ILE A 279 5.59 7.29 13.62
C ILE A 279 4.43 8.19 14.09
N THR A 280 3.38 8.32 13.28
CA THR A 280 2.28 9.27 13.53
C THR A 280 1.08 8.60 14.21
N TYR A 281 -0.07 9.29 14.18
CA TYR A 281 -1.23 9.08 15.03
C TYR A 281 -1.80 7.67 14.97
N ASP A 282 -2.45 7.24 16.05
CA ASP A 282 -3.16 5.95 16.16
C ASP A 282 -2.34 4.69 15.81
N SER A 283 -1.01 4.79 15.79
CA SER A 283 -0.13 3.65 15.51
C SER A 283 -0.02 2.73 16.73
N LYS A 284 -0.26 1.43 16.53
CA LYS A 284 -0.15 0.39 17.57
C LYS A 284 0.91 -0.63 17.22
N ILE A 285 1.90 -0.75 18.09
CA ILE A 285 3.01 -1.69 18.00
C ILE A 285 2.75 -2.84 18.98
N LYS A 286 2.35 -4.00 18.48
CA LYS A 286 2.18 -5.23 19.29
C LYS A 286 3.49 -6.00 19.32
N LEU A 287 4.12 -6.08 20.48
CA LEU A 287 5.41 -6.75 20.65
C LEU A 287 5.22 -8.13 21.29
N LYS A 288 5.65 -9.18 20.58
CA LYS A 288 5.62 -10.56 21.07
C LYS A 288 6.63 -10.77 22.21
N LYS A 289 6.35 -11.74 23.10
CA LYS A 289 7.19 -12.04 24.26
C LYS A 289 8.63 -12.39 23.84
N GLY A 290 9.61 -11.84 24.55
CA GLY A 290 11.03 -11.99 24.22
C GLY A 290 11.49 -11.17 23.01
N GLY A 291 10.61 -10.31 22.48
CA GLY A 291 10.90 -9.46 21.35
C GLY A 291 11.70 -8.19 21.66
N MET A 292 11.97 -7.42 20.61
CA MET A 292 12.71 -6.16 20.69
C MET A 292 12.27 -5.15 19.62
N ILE A 293 12.52 -3.88 19.91
CA ILE A 293 12.31 -2.75 19.02
C ILE A 293 13.62 -1.97 18.88
N ARG A 294 13.94 -1.52 17.67
CA ARG A 294 15.08 -0.62 17.40
C ARG A 294 14.66 0.53 16.48
N PHE A 295 15.24 1.70 16.74
CA PHE A 295 15.08 2.90 15.94
C PHE A 295 16.47 3.33 15.45
N PHE A 296 16.69 3.30 14.14
CA PHE A 296 18.03 3.48 13.55
C PHE A 296 18.39 4.91 13.21
N GLU A 297 17.48 5.87 13.36
CA GLU A 297 17.83 7.29 13.27
C GLU A 297 18.92 7.65 14.29
N ASN A 298 19.91 8.44 13.86
CA ASN A 298 21.05 8.89 14.69
C ASN A 298 20.64 9.91 15.76
N PHE A 299 19.34 10.15 15.91
CA PHE A 299 18.74 11.04 16.88
C PHE A 299 17.39 10.46 17.29
N SER A 300 16.88 10.90 18.44
CA SER A 300 15.53 10.56 18.87
C SER A 300 14.53 10.91 17.77
N ILE A 301 13.67 9.96 17.40
CA ILE A 301 12.64 10.16 16.37
C ILE A 301 11.86 11.46 16.62
N GLN A 302 11.90 12.33 15.61
CA GLN A 302 11.34 13.69 15.69
C GLN A 302 9.81 13.65 15.64
N SER A 303 9.26 12.98 14.63
CA SER A 303 7.82 12.85 14.38
C SER A 303 7.27 11.59 15.05
N LEU A 304 7.14 11.64 16.37
CA LEU A 304 6.60 10.56 17.20
C LEU A 304 5.32 11.05 17.86
N SER A 305 4.19 10.43 17.51
CA SER A 305 2.88 10.84 18.00
C SER A 305 2.67 10.52 19.49
N ASN A 306 1.93 11.40 20.18
CA ASN A 306 1.65 11.28 21.61
C ASN A 306 0.67 10.13 21.93
N ASP A 307 -0.09 9.66 20.94
CA ASP A 307 -1.10 8.59 21.04
C ASP A 307 -0.60 7.24 20.50
N ALA A 308 0.63 7.16 19.98
CA ALA A 308 1.21 5.89 19.54
C ALA A 308 1.46 4.98 20.75
N LEU A 309 1.08 3.70 20.61
CA LEU A 309 1.11 2.72 21.70
C LEU A 309 2.01 1.53 21.37
N ILE A 310 2.77 1.08 22.36
CA ILE A 310 3.36 -0.26 22.39
C ILE A 310 2.50 -1.13 23.30
N LYS A 311 2.00 -2.24 22.77
CA LYS A 311 1.26 -3.28 23.49
C LYS A 311 2.11 -4.53 23.57
N LEU A 312 2.49 -4.90 24.78
CA LEU A 312 3.17 -6.16 25.04
C LEU A 312 2.18 -7.32 24.99
N GLU A 313 2.66 -8.52 24.63
CA GLU A 313 1.85 -9.75 24.60
C GLU A 313 1.11 -10.06 25.92
N ASN A 314 1.65 -9.63 27.07
CA ASN A 314 1.00 -9.80 28.38
C ASN A 314 -0.15 -8.80 28.62
N GLY A 315 -0.47 -7.96 27.63
CA GLY A 315 -1.53 -6.95 27.69
C GLY A 315 -1.07 -5.59 28.21
N LYS A 316 0.16 -5.42 28.68
CA LYS A 316 0.67 -4.12 29.14
C LYS A 316 0.77 -3.14 27.97
N GLU A 317 0.20 -1.95 28.16
CA GLU A 317 0.25 -0.88 27.18
C GLU A 317 1.16 0.25 27.68
N ILE A 318 1.99 0.77 26.78
CA ILE A 318 3.00 1.80 27.04
C ILE A 318 2.85 2.84 25.95
N ARG A 319 2.76 4.12 26.33
CA ARG A 319 2.78 5.18 25.31
C ARG A 319 4.18 5.33 24.80
N LEU A 320 4.33 5.40 23.48
CA LEU A 320 5.63 5.59 22.85
C LEU A 320 6.26 6.93 23.30
N PHE A 321 5.42 7.93 23.59
CA PHE A 321 5.83 9.19 24.21
C PHE A 321 6.56 9.02 25.55
N ASP A 322 6.16 8.05 26.39
CA ASP A 322 6.73 7.85 27.73
C ASP A 322 8.19 7.36 27.68
N ILE A 323 8.61 6.80 26.54
CA ILE A 323 9.98 6.34 26.31
C ILE A 323 10.80 7.29 25.43
N LYS A 324 10.15 8.27 24.78
CA LYS A 324 10.79 9.19 23.83
C LYS A 324 11.96 9.97 24.46
N THR A 325 11.77 10.45 25.67
CA THR A 325 12.75 11.28 26.39
C THR A 325 13.55 10.52 27.43
N LYS A 326 13.30 9.21 27.62
CA LYS A 326 14.07 8.38 28.55
C LYS A 326 15.47 8.18 28.01
N LYS A 327 16.47 8.60 28.79
CA LYS A 327 17.87 8.43 28.44
C LYS A 327 18.30 6.99 28.70
N ILE A 328 19.16 6.47 27.82
CA ILE A 328 19.71 5.12 27.95
C ILE A 328 20.49 4.99 29.28
N LYS A 329 21.21 6.03 29.69
CA LYS A 329 21.98 6.06 30.94
C LYS A 329 21.15 5.99 32.22
N ASP A 330 19.87 6.36 32.14
CA ASP A 330 18.94 6.34 33.28
C ASP A 330 18.27 4.97 33.50
N LEU A 331 18.43 4.04 32.54
CA LEU A 331 17.92 2.68 32.67
C LEU A 331 18.71 1.88 33.71
N PRO A 332 18.17 0.84 34.35
CA PRO A 332 18.95 -0.02 35.25
C PRO A 332 20.15 -0.69 34.56
N ASP A 333 21.27 -0.83 35.27
CA ASP A 333 22.52 -1.43 34.74
C ASP A 333 22.33 -2.89 34.30
N GLU A 334 21.40 -3.61 34.92
CA GLU A 334 21.03 -4.98 34.54
C GLU A 334 20.51 -5.08 33.10
N PHE A 335 19.90 -4.01 32.58
CA PHE A 335 19.41 -3.95 31.20
C PHE A 335 20.41 -3.32 30.25
N VAL A 336 21.31 -2.46 30.75
CA VAL A 336 22.31 -1.75 29.94
C VAL A 336 23.67 -1.81 30.65
N PRO A 337 24.42 -2.91 30.54
CA PRO A 337 25.74 -3.02 31.19
C PRO A 337 26.78 -2.08 30.57
N ASN A 338 26.62 -1.72 29.29
CA ASN A 338 27.58 -0.92 28.52
C ASN A 338 27.15 0.55 28.35
N LYS A 339 26.56 1.17 29.38
CA LYS A 339 26.07 2.58 29.31
C LYS A 339 27.10 3.60 28.82
N ASN A 340 28.37 3.34 29.04
CA ASN A 340 29.46 4.24 28.67
C ASN A 340 29.66 4.35 27.16
N GLU A 341 29.14 3.40 26.36
CA GLU A 341 29.20 3.44 24.90
C GLU A 341 28.20 4.41 24.27
N TYR A 342 27.20 4.86 25.04
CA TYR A 342 26.17 5.79 24.58
C TYR A 342 26.51 7.23 24.95
N ASP A 343 26.10 8.16 24.09
CA ASP A 343 26.16 9.59 24.39
C ASP A 343 25.30 9.96 25.60
N LYS A 344 25.65 11.06 26.28
CA LYS A 344 24.94 11.52 27.50
C LYS A 344 23.46 11.85 27.25
N ASP A 345 23.13 12.22 26.03
CA ASP A 345 21.79 12.64 25.62
C ASP A 345 21.07 11.61 24.73
N ALA A 346 21.69 10.45 24.49
CA ALA A 346 21.10 9.33 23.77
C ALA A 346 19.83 8.81 24.48
N THR A 347 18.74 8.65 23.71
CA THR A 347 17.44 8.21 24.22
C THR A 347 17.10 6.81 23.75
N MET A 348 16.09 6.20 24.38
CA MET A 348 15.65 4.84 24.00
C MET A 348 15.17 4.75 22.55
N VAL A 349 14.69 5.84 21.95
CA VAL A 349 14.06 5.88 20.61
C VAL A 349 14.97 6.48 19.53
N GLY A 350 16.26 6.16 19.60
CA GLY A 350 17.28 6.55 18.63
C GLY A 350 18.56 5.72 18.80
N ASP A 351 19.59 6.10 18.04
CA ASP A 351 20.95 5.55 18.14
C ASP A 351 21.04 4.02 17.96
N GLY A 352 20.04 3.43 17.31
CA GLY A 352 19.95 1.98 17.13
C GLY A 352 19.85 1.20 18.45
N PHE A 353 19.47 1.85 19.56
CA PHE A 353 19.34 1.20 20.87
C PHE A 353 18.33 0.05 20.83
N THR A 354 18.68 -1.04 21.50
CA THR A 354 17.82 -2.23 21.56
C THR A 354 16.89 -2.15 22.76
N ILE A 355 15.63 -1.82 22.51
CA ILE A 355 14.59 -1.83 23.52
C ILE A 355 14.00 -3.24 23.59
N THR A 356 14.27 -3.98 24.66
CA THR A 356 13.72 -5.33 24.82
C THR A 356 12.33 -5.31 25.42
N TYR A 357 11.58 -6.39 25.20
CA TYR A 357 10.30 -6.64 25.85
C TYR A 357 10.41 -6.52 27.38
N GLU A 358 11.47 -7.07 27.98
CA GLU A 358 11.68 -7.05 29.43
C GLU A 358 11.91 -5.63 29.96
N MET A 359 12.68 -4.80 29.25
CA MET A 359 12.85 -3.39 29.62
C MET A 359 11.49 -2.68 29.70
N LEU A 360 10.68 -2.83 28.65
CA LEU A 360 9.35 -2.24 28.55
C LEU A 360 8.40 -2.73 29.66
N ASP A 361 8.43 -4.03 29.95
CA ASP A 361 7.62 -4.63 31.01
C ASP A 361 8.01 -4.13 32.40
N ASN A 362 9.26 -3.68 32.59
CA ASN A 362 9.76 -3.17 33.87
C ASN A 362 9.78 -1.63 34.01
N LEU A 363 9.41 -0.85 32.98
CA LEU A 363 9.46 0.63 32.99
C LEU A 363 8.72 1.34 34.15
N SER A 364 7.78 0.67 34.82
CA SER A 364 6.99 1.19 35.94
C SER A 364 7.44 0.68 37.31
N LYS A 365 8.35 -0.30 37.37
CA LYS A 365 8.88 -0.80 38.63
C LYS A 365 9.92 0.20 39.12
N ARG A 366 9.63 0.87 40.25
CA ARG A 366 10.64 1.69 40.94
C ARG A 366 11.90 0.83 41.10
N PRO A 367 13.11 1.36 40.84
CA PRO A 367 14.32 0.59 41.04
C PRO A 367 14.31 0.07 42.48
N THR A 368 14.40 -1.25 42.64
CA THR A 368 14.63 -1.86 43.94
C THR A 368 15.95 -1.30 44.44
N LYS A 369 15.89 -0.33 45.36
CA LYS A 369 17.07 0.16 46.06
C LYS A 369 17.79 -1.04 46.63
N ASN A 370 19.00 -1.32 46.13
CA ASN A 370 19.92 -2.24 46.77
C ASN A 370 20.03 -1.86 48.25
N PRO A 371 19.61 -2.70 49.21
CA PRO A 371 19.85 -2.42 50.60
C PRO A 371 21.30 -2.82 50.91
N LYS A 372 22.24 -1.89 50.67
CA LYS A 372 23.49 -1.68 51.45
C LYS A 372 24.48 -0.79 50.69
N SER A 373 24.40 0.51 50.93
CA SER A 373 25.60 1.30 51.19
C SER A 373 25.32 2.17 52.41
N LYS A 374 25.68 1.67 53.60
CA LYS A 374 25.75 2.49 54.81
C LYS A 374 26.81 3.57 54.58
N TRP A 375 26.37 4.77 54.23
CA TRP A 375 27.20 5.96 54.33
C TRP A 375 27.39 6.24 55.83
N GLY A 376 28.56 5.87 56.35
CA GLY A 376 28.97 6.24 57.70
C GLY A 376 29.27 7.73 57.76
N SER A 377 28.35 8.50 58.31
CA SER A 377 28.59 9.89 58.70
C SER A 377 29.62 9.92 59.83
N LYS A 378 30.90 10.20 59.51
CA LYS A 378 31.88 10.61 60.53
C LYS A 378 31.68 12.09 60.84
N LEU A 379 30.78 12.37 61.78
CA LEU A 379 30.81 13.62 62.55
C LEU A 379 32.01 13.54 63.51
N LYS A 380 33.08 14.25 63.18
CA LYS A 380 34.18 14.53 64.12
C LYS A 380 33.72 15.68 65.00
N ILE A 381 33.35 15.37 66.24
CA ILE A 381 33.23 16.35 67.32
C ILE A 381 34.66 16.57 67.84
N SER A 382 35.19 17.78 67.66
CA SER A 382 36.36 18.22 68.43
C SER A 382 35.86 18.65 69.81
N LYS A 383 36.38 18.01 70.85
CA LYS A 383 36.39 18.57 72.20
C LYS A 383 37.85 18.83 72.58
N ASP A 384 38.01 20.03 73.10
CA ASP A 384 39.07 20.62 73.94
C ASP A 384 40.44 20.86 73.30
#